data_AF-A0A7X8XP65-F1
#
_entry.id   AF-A0A7X8XP65-F1
#
_cell.length_a   1.000
_cell.length_b   1.000
_cell.length_c   1.000
_cell.angle_alpha   90.00
_cell.angle_beta   90.00
_cell.angle_gamma   90.00
#
_symmetry.space_group_name_H-M   'P 1'
#
loop_
_entity.id
_entity.type
_entity.pdbx_description
1 polymer ?
#
loop_
_entity_poly.entity_id
_entity_poly.type
_entity_poly.pdbx_seq_one_letter_code
_entity_poly.pdbx_strand_id
1 'polypeptide(L)'
;MNELTEKLKREFPMCHFVTWQEKNKLLFGTLQVEKNLMTFLMTFIVLVASFCIATTLITVVVQKTREIGVLKAVGMSGFTIARIFLLQGGIIGVLGTALGVALGLTVMAFRDNIASLLSAIMGHEIFPPELYHLMKIPALTTPTDLIMIISLSLTICILAALIPAIYAAALQPAKALQEDH
;
A
#
# COMPACT_ATOMS: atom_id res chain seq x y z
N MET A 1 -26.23 5.57 19.72
CA MET A 1 -25.80 6.52 20.77
C MET A 1 -26.79 7.67 20.95
N ASN A 2 -27.23 8.34 19.87
CA ASN A 2 -28.18 9.46 19.94
C ASN A 2 -29.55 9.10 20.56
N GLU A 3 -30.07 7.88 20.34
CA GLU A 3 -31.32 7.43 20.97
C GLU A 3 -31.24 7.30 22.51
N LEU A 4 -30.07 6.95 23.05
CA LEU A 4 -29.86 6.83 24.51
C LEU A 4 -29.81 8.22 25.16
N THR A 5 -29.18 9.19 24.50
CA THR A 5 -29.10 10.57 24.96
C THR A 5 -30.46 11.26 24.96
N GLU A 6 -31.30 10.96 23.96
CA GLU A 6 -32.68 11.45 23.88
C GLU A 6 -33.59 10.85 24.96
N LYS A 7 -33.46 9.54 25.26
CA LYS A 7 -34.20 8.89 26.35
C LYS A 7 -33.82 9.47 27.73
N LEU A 8 -32.52 9.66 27.99
CA LEU A 8 -32.02 10.22 29.25
C LEU A 8 -32.42 11.70 29.46
N LYS A 9 -32.43 12.50 28.40
CA LYS A 9 -32.95 13.89 28.43
C LYS A 9 -34.43 13.97 28.79
N ARG A 10 -35.21 12.96 28.40
CA ARG A 10 -36.66 12.91 28.63
C ARG A 10 -37.01 12.53 30.07
N GLU A 11 -36.17 11.74 30.73
CA GLU A 11 -36.33 11.31 32.13
C GLU A 11 -35.75 12.31 33.15
N PHE A 12 -34.69 13.05 32.80
CA PHE A 12 -34.06 14.04 33.69
C PHE A 12 -33.86 15.40 32.99
N PRO A 13 -34.90 16.25 32.91
CA PRO A 13 -34.86 17.51 32.15
C PRO A 13 -33.95 18.60 32.75
N MET A 14 -33.48 18.41 33.99
CA MET A 14 -32.57 19.34 34.69
C MET A 14 -31.08 18.99 34.56
N CYS A 15 -30.73 17.88 33.90
CA CYS A 15 -29.34 17.44 33.74
C CYS A 15 -28.86 17.56 32.28
N HIS A 16 -27.73 18.25 32.08
CA HIS A 16 -27.06 18.31 30.78
C HIS A 16 -26.19 17.07 30.56
N PHE A 17 -26.68 16.13 29.73
CA PHE A 17 -25.89 15.00 29.27
C PHE A 17 -24.99 15.43 28.11
N VAL A 18 -23.68 15.46 28.35
CA VAL A 18 -22.66 15.76 27.34
C VAL A 18 -21.94 14.46 27.03
N THR A 19 -21.92 14.05 25.76
CA THR A 19 -21.20 12.83 25.38
C THR A 19 -19.68 13.05 25.50
N TRP A 20 -18.92 12.01 25.83
CA TRP A 20 -17.45 12.12 25.93
C TRP A 20 -16.80 12.58 24.62
N GLN A 21 -17.44 12.30 23.48
CA GLN A 21 -17.06 12.80 22.16
C GLN A 21 -17.29 14.30 21.99
N GLU A 22 -18.35 14.86 22.58
CA GLU A 22 -18.61 16.30 22.58
C GLU A 22 -17.63 17.08 23.48
N LYS A 23 -17.26 16.51 24.63
CA LYS A 23 -16.24 17.11 25.52
C LYS A 23 -14.85 17.17 24.89
N ASN A 24 -14.51 16.21 24.05
CA ASN A 24 -13.18 16.07 23.46
C ASN A 24 -13.15 16.38 21.95
N LYS A 25 -14.07 17.21 21.45
CA LYS A 25 -14.16 17.58 20.02
C LYS A 25 -12.83 18.05 19.43
N LEU A 26 -11.99 18.75 20.21
CA LEU A 26 -10.67 19.18 19.78
C LEU A 26 -9.75 17.97 19.50
N LEU A 27 -9.67 16.99 20.41
CA LEU A 27 -8.87 15.78 20.23
C LEU A 27 -9.36 14.93 19.04
N PHE A 28 -10.68 14.76 18.90
CA PHE A 28 -11.25 14.05 17.76
C PHE A 28 -11.03 14.76 16.42
N GLY A 29 -11.13 16.10 16.41
CA GLY A 29 -10.81 16.92 15.25
C GLY A 29 -9.34 16.78 14.84
N THR A 30 -8.43 16.84 15.81
CA THR A 30 -6.99 16.65 15.57
C THR A 30 -6.67 15.24 15.04
N LEU A 31 -7.24 14.19 15.64
CA LEU A 31 -7.04 12.81 15.18
C LEU A 31 -7.59 12.58 13.76
N GLN A 32 -8.72 13.20 13.42
CA GLN A 32 -9.30 13.07 12.08
C GLN A 32 -8.42 13.77 11.03
N VAL A 33 -7.89 14.96 11.35
CA VAL A 33 -6.94 15.67 10.47
C VAL A 33 -5.66 14.85 10.30
N GLU A 34 -5.10 14.29 11.38
CA GLU A 34 -3.91 13.43 11.32
C GLU A 34 -4.14 12.19 10.44
N LYS A 35 -5.26 11.49 10.63
CA LYS A 35 -5.63 10.33 9.82
C LYS A 35 -5.79 10.70 8.33
N ASN A 36 -6.38 11.85 8.03
CA ASN A 36 -6.51 12.32 6.66
C ASN A 36 -5.13 12.60 6.03
N LEU A 37 -4.20 13.21 6.78
CA LEU A 37 -2.83 13.43 6.31
C LEU A 37 -2.10 12.11 6.03
N MET A 38 -2.22 11.12 6.94
CA MET A 38 -1.64 9.79 6.72
C MET A 38 -2.22 9.09 5.49
N THR A 39 -3.54 9.21 5.27
CA THR A 39 -4.21 8.64 4.09
C THR A 39 -3.72 9.30 2.80
N PHE A 40 -3.56 10.62 2.80
CA PHE A 40 -3.01 11.36 1.68
C PHE A 40 -1.58 10.91 1.36
N LEU A 41 -0.68 10.88 2.36
CA LEU A 41 0.71 10.45 2.19
C LEU A 41 0.83 9.01 1.67
N MET A 42 0.08 8.07 2.25
CA MET A 42 0.08 6.67 1.82
C MET A 42 -0.33 6.54 0.34
N THR A 43 -1.31 7.31 -0.10
CA THR A 43 -1.74 7.33 -1.50
C THR A 43 -0.61 7.76 -2.43
N PHE A 44 0.15 8.80 -2.09
CA PHE A 44 1.31 9.23 -2.87
C PHE A 44 2.42 8.18 -2.93
N ILE A 45 2.72 7.53 -1.80
CA ILE A 45 3.76 6.48 -1.76
C ILE A 45 3.37 5.31 -2.68
N VAL A 46 2.12 4.85 -2.61
CA VAL A 46 1.60 3.78 -3.47
C VAL A 46 1.66 4.18 -4.94
N LEU A 47 1.28 5.42 -5.26
CA LEU A 47 1.34 5.95 -6.63
C LEU A 47 2.78 5.95 -7.15
N VAL A 48 3.73 6.54 -6.41
CA VAL A 48 5.15 6.58 -6.81
C VAL A 48 5.73 5.18 -6.97
N ALA A 49 5.41 4.25 -6.05
CA ALA A 49 5.84 2.86 -6.14
C ALA A 49 5.32 2.18 -7.42
N SER A 50 4.06 2.43 -7.79
CA SER A 50 3.47 1.87 -9.01
C SER A 50 4.18 2.36 -10.28
N PHE A 51 4.52 3.65 -10.35
CA PHE A 51 5.28 4.24 -11.46
C PHE A 51 6.71 3.70 -11.53
N CYS A 52 7.33 3.47 -10.38
CA CYS A 52 8.65 2.86 -10.31
C CYS A 52 8.65 1.46 -10.94
N ILE A 53 7.70 0.61 -10.54
CA ILE A 53 7.53 -0.75 -11.11
C ILE A 53 7.30 -0.67 -12.62
N ALA A 54 6.40 0.20 -13.08
CA ALA A 54 6.11 0.36 -14.50
C ALA A 54 7.38 0.77 -15.27
N THR A 55 8.13 1.74 -14.77
CA THR A 55 9.36 2.23 -15.42
C THR A 55 10.43 1.13 -15.46
N THR A 56 10.64 0.41 -14.36
CA THR A 56 11.58 -0.72 -14.32
C THR A 56 11.20 -1.80 -15.33
N LEU A 57 9.92 -2.17 -15.42
CA LEU A 57 9.46 -3.16 -16.40
C LEU A 57 9.63 -2.67 -17.84
N ILE A 58 9.35 -1.39 -18.12
CA ILE A 58 9.61 -0.78 -19.43
C ILE A 58 11.11 -0.86 -19.76
N THR A 59 11.99 -0.51 -18.82
CA THR A 59 13.44 -0.62 -19.02
C THR A 59 13.85 -2.05 -19.35
N VAL A 60 13.30 -3.05 -18.66
CA VAL A 60 13.55 -4.47 -18.95
C VAL A 60 13.09 -4.85 -20.37
N VAL A 61 11.91 -4.39 -20.79
CA VAL A 61 11.41 -4.59 -22.17
C VAL A 61 12.39 -4.00 -23.18
N VAL A 62 12.82 -2.75 -22.97
CA VAL A 62 13.72 -2.03 -23.88
C VAL A 62 15.06 -2.76 -23.99
N GLN A 63 15.65 -3.20 -22.87
CA GLN A 63 16.90 -3.98 -22.87
C GLN A 63 16.76 -5.34 -23.58
N LYS A 64 15.56 -5.91 -23.59
CA LYS A 64 15.26 -7.21 -24.21
C LYS A 64 14.66 -7.11 -25.60
N THR A 65 14.59 -5.91 -26.18
CA THR A 65 14.02 -5.62 -27.51
C THR A 65 14.60 -6.49 -28.62
N ARG A 66 15.92 -6.71 -28.62
CA ARG A 66 16.59 -7.56 -29.63
C ARG A 66 16.15 -9.02 -29.55
N GLU A 67 16.12 -9.58 -28.34
CA GLU A 67 15.67 -10.97 -28.10
C GLU A 67 14.20 -11.15 -28.51
N ILE A 68 13.34 -10.16 -28.21
CA ILE A 68 11.94 -10.11 -28.63
C ILE A 68 11.82 -10.06 -30.17
N GLY A 69 12.67 -9.26 -30.83
CA GLY A 69 12.70 -9.14 -32.29
C GLY A 69 13.06 -10.47 -32.97
N VAL A 70 14.05 -11.19 -32.44
CA VAL A 70 14.41 -12.53 -32.93
C VAL A 70 13.28 -13.53 -32.73
N LEU A 71 12.64 -13.53 -31.55
CA LEU A 71 11.49 -14.40 -31.27
C LEU A 71 10.30 -14.13 -32.21
N LYS A 72 10.01 -12.85 -32.51
CA LYS A 72 8.98 -12.47 -33.50
C LYS A 72 9.37 -12.92 -34.92
N ALA A 73 10.64 -12.83 -35.29
CA ALA A 73 11.12 -13.28 -36.60
C ALA A 73 11.00 -14.80 -36.81
N VAL A 74 11.11 -15.59 -35.74
CA VAL A 74 10.89 -17.05 -35.76
C VAL A 74 9.39 -17.41 -35.70
N GLY A 75 8.49 -16.41 -35.62
CA GLY A 75 7.03 -16.60 -35.73
C GLY A 75 6.27 -16.47 -34.40
N MET A 76 6.90 -16.02 -33.32
CA MET A 76 6.21 -15.79 -32.04
C MET A 76 5.24 -14.61 -32.14
N SER A 77 3.99 -14.82 -31.74
CA SER A 77 2.98 -13.77 -31.71
C SER A 77 3.24 -12.73 -30.61
N GLY A 78 2.93 -11.46 -30.88
CA GLY A 78 3.04 -10.38 -29.90
C GLY A 78 2.25 -10.63 -28.61
N PHE A 79 1.16 -11.41 -28.69
CA PHE A 79 0.37 -11.83 -27.53
C PHE A 79 1.12 -12.78 -26.60
N THR A 80 1.93 -13.70 -27.16
CA THR A 80 2.76 -14.61 -26.36
C THR A 80 3.82 -13.82 -25.58
N ILE A 81 4.42 -12.83 -26.22
CA ILE A 81 5.40 -11.94 -25.60
C ILE A 81 4.75 -11.11 -24.48
N ALA A 82 3.56 -10.55 -24.72
CA ALA A 82 2.80 -9.83 -23.71
C ALA A 82 2.50 -10.69 -22.48
N ARG A 83 2.13 -11.98 -22.67
CA ARG A 83 1.89 -12.92 -21.56
C ARG A 83 3.14 -13.17 -20.71
N ILE A 84 4.33 -13.24 -21.33
CA ILE A 84 5.59 -13.41 -20.60
C ILE A 84 5.82 -12.21 -19.68
N PHE A 85 5.66 -10.99 -20.19
CA PHE A 85 5.82 -9.77 -19.37
C PHE A 85 4.76 -9.63 -18.28
N LEU A 86 3.51 -10.01 -18.56
CA LEU A 86 2.46 -10.08 -17.53
C LEU A 86 2.80 -11.10 -16.43
N LEU A 87 3.31 -12.28 -16.78
CA LEU A 87 3.76 -13.28 -15.82
C LEU A 87 4.95 -12.77 -15.00
N GLN A 88 5.92 -12.11 -15.63
CA GLN A 88 7.06 -11.52 -14.95
C GLN A 88 6.62 -10.45 -13.95
N GLY A 89 5.72 -9.54 -14.34
CA GLY A 89 5.13 -8.54 -13.45
C GLY A 89 4.34 -9.20 -12.30
N GLY A 90 3.57 -10.25 -12.59
CA GLY A 90 2.84 -11.02 -11.59
C GLY A 90 3.76 -11.69 -10.56
N ILE A 91 4.87 -12.31 -11.00
CA ILE A 91 5.86 -12.92 -10.10
C ILE A 91 6.50 -11.87 -9.19
N ILE A 92 6.90 -10.72 -9.76
CA ILE A 92 7.45 -9.60 -8.98
C ILE A 92 6.43 -9.10 -7.96
N GLY A 93 5.16 -8.96 -8.37
CA GLY A 93 4.06 -8.58 -7.48
C GLY A 93 3.88 -9.55 -6.32
N VAL A 94 3.78 -10.85 -6.60
CA VAL A 94 3.60 -11.88 -5.56
C VAL A 94 4.78 -11.89 -4.58
N LEU A 95 6.02 -11.87 -5.08
CA LEU A 95 7.21 -11.86 -4.22
C LEU A 95 7.28 -10.57 -3.39
N GLY A 96 6.99 -9.41 -4.00
CA GLY A 96 6.97 -8.13 -3.32
C GLY A 96 5.91 -8.08 -2.22
N THR A 97 4.68 -8.53 -2.51
CA THR A 97 3.59 -8.61 -1.52
C THR A 97 3.93 -9.59 -0.40
N ALA A 98 4.48 -10.77 -0.72
CA ALA A 98 4.87 -11.76 0.30
C ALA A 98 5.94 -11.21 1.25
N LEU A 99 6.99 -10.58 0.71
CA LEU A 99 8.04 -9.95 1.51
C LEU A 99 7.49 -8.76 2.31
N GLY A 100 6.65 -7.94 1.72
CA GLY A 100 6.02 -6.79 2.38
C GLY A 100 5.14 -7.21 3.55
N VAL A 101 4.32 -8.26 3.40
CA VAL A 101 3.49 -8.82 4.48
C VAL A 101 4.36 -9.42 5.57
N ALA A 102 5.38 -10.21 5.21
CA ALA A 102 6.29 -10.81 6.19
C ALA A 102 7.03 -9.73 7.01
N LEU A 103 7.55 -8.70 6.36
CA LEU A 103 8.19 -7.56 7.02
C LEU A 103 7.18 -6.78 7.89
N GLY A 104 5.98 -6.51 7.39
CA GLY A 104 4.93 -5.82 8.14
C GLY A 104 4.52 -6.56 9.41
N LEU A 105 4.32 -7.87 9.32
CA LEU A 105 4.02 -8.72 10.49
C LEU A 105 5.20 -8.78 11.47
N THR A 106 6.43 -8.84 10.97
CA THR A 106 7.64 -8.81 11.80
C THR A 106 7.73 -7.49 12.56
N VAL A 107 7.54 -6.35 11.89
CA VAL A 107 7.55 -5.03 12.53
C VAL A 107 6.46 -4.92 13.60
N MET A 108 5.26 -5.46 13.33
CA MET A 108 4.18 -5.50 14.33
C MET A 108 4.54 -6.35 15.55
N ALA A 109 5.18 -7.51 15.34
CA ALA A 109 5.59 -8.39 16.42
C ALA A 109 6.73 -7.78 17.26
N PHE A 110 7.65 -7.06 16.63
CA PHE A 110 8.79 -6.42 17.29
C PHE A 110 8.56 -4.97 17.70
N ARG A 111 7.31 -4.47 17.64
CA ARG A 111 7.00 -3.05 17.87
C ARG A 111 7.53 -2.52 19.20
N ASP A 112 7.44 -3.33 20.27
CA ASP A 112 7.81 -2.91 21.62
C ASP A 112 9.34 -2.77 21.74
N ASN A 113 10.07 -3.61 21.00
CA ASN A 113 11.54 -3.58 20.93
C ASN A 113 12.05 -2.46 20.01
N ILE A 114 11.32 -2.17 18.92
CA ILE A 114 11.61 -1.03 18.05
C ILE A 114 11.37 0.29 18.80
N ALA A 115 10.28 0.37 19.57
CA ALA A 115 9.95 1.53 20.39
C ALA A 115 11.02 1.79 21.46
N SER A 116 11.49 0.73 22.14
CA SER A 116 12.55 0.86 23.16
C SER A 116 13.87 1.31 22.55
N LEU A 117 14.28 0.77 21.39
CA LEU A 117 15.49 1.20 20.68
C LEU A 117 15.41 2.66 20.22
N LEU A 118 14.27 3.08 19.67
CA LEU A 118 14.04 4.47 19.27
C LEU A 118 14.09 5.42 20.47
N SER A 119 13.50 5.03 21.61
CA SER A 119 13.59 5.82 22.84
C SER A 119 15.02 5.94 23.39
N ALA A 120 15.82 4.87 23.26
CA ALA A 120 17.23 4.88 23.69
C ALA A 120 18.09 5.79 22.81
N ILE A 121 17.79 5.89 21.51
CA ILE A 121 18.51 6.76 20.56
C ILE A 121 18.05 8.21 20.67
N MET A 122 16.75 8.47 20.85
CA MET A 122 16.19 9.83 20.90
C MET A 122 16.25 10.50 22.28
N GLY A 123 16.61 9.76 23.35
CA GLY A 123 16.80 10.33 24.69
C GLY A 123 15.53 10.91 25.35
N HIS A 124 14.36 10.69 24.75
CA HIS A 124 13.05 11.10 25.24
C HIS A 124 12.07 9.93 25.09
N GLU A 125 11.20 9.71 26.06
CA GLU A 125 10.13 8.71 25.94
C GLU A 125 9.14 9.17 24.86
N ILE A 126 9.33 8.67 23.65
CA ILE A 126 8.53 9.02 22.46
C ILE A 126 7.05 8.68 22.68
N PHE A 127 6.76 7.71 23.56
CA PHE A 127 5.41 7.27 23.92
C PHE A 127 5.30 7.07 25.43
N PRO A 128 4.78 8.06 26.19
CA PRO A 128 4.53 7.91 27.61
C PRO A 128 3.58 6.73 27.88
N PRO A 129 3.91 5.81 28.81
CA PRO A 129 3.09 4.63 29.11
C PRO A 129 1.64 4.94 29.51
N GLU A 130 1.39 6.16 29.99
CA GLU A 130 0.08 6.67 30.42
C GLU A 130 -0.90 6.84 29.24
N LEU A 131 -0.39 7.20 28.05
CA LEU A 131 -1.17 7.30 26.82
C LEU A 131 -1.47 5.91 26.22
N TYR A 132 -0.53 4.97 26.33
CA TYR A 132 -0.65 3.60 25.79
C TYR A 132 -1.62 2.71 26.60
N HIS A 133 -1.74 2.94 27.92
CA HIS A 133 -2.68 2.21 28.78
C HIS A 133 -4.14 2.63 28.58
N LEU A 134 -4.42 3.91 28.30
CA LEU A 134 -5.77 4.43 28.06
C LEU A 134 -6.23 4.22 26.60
N MET A 135 -5.28 4.16 25.66
CA MET A 135 -5.51 3.97 24.23
C MET A 135 -4.67 2.80 23.74
N LYS A 136 -5.00 1.59 24.20
CA LYS A 136 -4.52 0.36 23.57
C LYS A 136 -5.11 0.33 22.16
N ILE A 137 -4.48 1.02 21.20
CA ILE A 137 -4.84 0.95 19.78
C ILE A 137 -4.61 -0.52 19.45
N PRO A 138 -5.67 -1.34 19.37
CA PRO A 138 -5.49 -2.75 19.14
C PRO A 138 -5.06 -2.80 17.68
N ALA A 139 -3.76 -2.96 17.44
CA ALA A 139 -3.25 -3.42 16.16
C ALA A 139 -3.65 -4.90 16.00
N LEU A 140 -4.96 -5.16 16.09
CA LEU A 140 -5.57 -6.43 15.75
C LEU A 140 -5.55 -6.46 14.23
N THR A 141 -4.53 -7.08 13.66
CA THR A 141 -4.55 -7.43 12.25
C THR A 141 -5.64 -8.47 12.04
N THR A 142 -6.80 -8.02 11.60
CA THR A 142 -7.86 -8.94 11.21
C THR A 142 -7.38 -9.66 9.95
N PRO A 143 -7.56 -10.99 9.82
CA PRO A 143 -7.24 -11.72 8.60
C PRO A 143 -7.88 -11.09 7.35
N THR A 144 -9.06 -10.48 7.53
CA THR A 144 -9.77 -9.72 6.50
C THR A 144 -8.96 -8.53 5.97
N ASP A 145 -8.32 -7.76 6.85
CA ASP A 145 -7.52 -6.59 6.46
C ASP A 145 -6.28 -7.02 5.67
N LEU A 146 -5.65 -8.13 6.08
CA LEU A 146 -4.51 -8.71 5.36
C LEU A 146 -4.90 -9.17 3.95
N ILE A 147 -6.03 -9.89 3.80
CA ILE A 147 -6.52 -10.33 2.50
C ILE A 147 -6.86 -9.13 1.60
N MET A 148 -7.46 -8.08 2.17
CA MET A 148 -7.78 -6.86 1.43
C MET A 148 -6.52 -6.14 0.93
N ILE A 149 -5.48 -6.04 1.76
CA ILE A 149 -4.20 -5.42 1.37
C ILE A 149 -3.50 -6.25 0.29
N ILE A 150 -3.45 -7.58 0.45
CA ILE A 150 -2.83 -8.49 -0.53
C ILE A 150 -3.53 -8.37 -1.89
N SER A 151 -4.86 -8.44 -1.90
CA SER A 151 -5.65 -8.35 -3.15
C SER A 151 -5.48 -6.99 -3.84
N LEU A 152 -5.48 -5.89 -3.08
CA LEU A 152 -5.26 -4.55 -3.63
C LEU A 152 -3.84 -4.39 -4.20
N SER A 153 -2.83 -4.86 -3.47
CA SER A 153 -1.42 -4.81 -3.89
C SER A 153 -1.19 -5.58 -5.20
N LEU A 154 -1.72 -6.81 -5.28
CA LEU A 154 -1.65 -7.61 -6.51
C LEU A 154 -2.39 -6.95 -7.67
N THR A 155 -3.56 -6.37 -7.42
CA THR A 155 -4.34 -5.66 -8.45
C THR A 155 -3.55 -4.48 -9.02
N ILE A 156 -2.95 -3.65 -8.16
CA ILE A 156 -2.12 -2.52 -8.58
C ILE A 156 -0.91 -2.99 -9.37
N CYS A 157 -0.26 -4.08 -8.94
CA CYS A 157 0.91 -4.61 -9.64
C CYS A 157 0.55 -5.14 -11.03
N ILE A 158 -0.56 -5.85 -11.17
CA ILE A 158 -1.06 -6.33 -12.46
C ILE A 158 -1.42 -5.16 -13.38
N LEU A 159 -2.09 -4.13 -12.86
CA LEU A 159 -2.41 -2.93 -13.64
C LEU A 159 -1.15 -2.18 -14.09
N ALA A 160 -0.15 -2.05 -13.22
CA ALA A 160 1.14 -1.44 -13.57
C ALA A 160 1.90 -2.24 -14.62
N ALA A 161 1.85 -3.58 -14.56
CA ALA A 161 2.47 -4.48 -15.53
C ALA A 161 1.75 -4.53 -16.89
N LEU A 162 0.49 -4.09 -16.95
CA LEU A 162 -0.27 -4.07 -18.19
C LEU A 162 0.29 -3.06 -19.20
N ILE A 163 0.72 -1.89 -18.73
CA ILE A 163 1.31 -0.83 -19.56
C ILE A 163 2.53 -1.33 -20.37
N PRO A 164 3.60 -1.90 -19.75
CA PRO A 164 4.74 -2.44 -20.47
C PRO A 164 4.39 -3.68 -21.29
N ALA A 165 3.42 -4.50 -20.87
CA ALA A 165 3.00 -5.67 -21.67
C ALA A 165 2.38 -5.26 -23.01
N ILE A 166 1.56 -4.20 -23.03
CA ILE A 166 1.01 -3.62 -24.25
C ILE A 166 2.15 -3.02 -25.10
N TYR A 167 3.09 -2.32 -24.45
CA TYR A 167 4.25 -1.73 -25.14
C TYR A 167 5.10 -2.80 -25.83
N ALA A 168 5.43 -3.90 -25.15
CA ALA A 168 6.18 -5.03 -25.70
C ALA A 168 5.44 -5.73 -26.86
N ALA A 169 4.11 -5.84 -26.76
CA ALA A 169 3.28 -6.41 -27.83
C ALA A 169 3.36 -5.57 -29.12
N ALA A 170 3.31 -4.25 -28.97
CA ALA A 170 3.31 -3.28 -30.07
C ALA A 170 4.68 -3.05 -30.72
N LEU A 171 5.78 -3.54 -30.13
CA LEU A 171 7.13 -3.37 -30.67
C LEU A 171 7.28 -4.03 -32.04
N GLN A 172 7.57 -3.25 -33.08
CA GLN A 172 7.74 -3.76 -34.45
C GLN A 172 9.18 -4.27 -34.66
N PRO A 173 9.36 -5.47 -35.26
CA PRO A 173 10.68 -6.10 -35.43
C PRO A 173 11.66 -5.26 -36.26
N ALA A 174 11.17 -4.41 -37.17
CA ALA A 174 12.01 -3.55 -38.02
C ALA A 174 12.75 -2.44 -37.24
N LYS A 175 12.19 -1.95 -36.12
CA LYS A 175 12.86 -0.94 -35.27
C LYS A 175 13.89 -1.57 -34.32
N ALA A 176 13.67 -2.81 -33.90
CA ALA A 176 14.57 -3.53 -32.98
C ALA A 176 15.96 -3.83 -33.57
N LEU A 177 16.08 -3.84 -34.91
CA LEU A 177 17.33 -4.06 -35.63
C LEU A 177 18.03 -2.75 -36.03
N GLN A 178 17.40 -1.59 -35.84
CA GLN A 178 17.90 -0.29 -36.29
C GLN A 178 18.59 0.52 -35.17
N GLU A 179 18.44 0.14 -33.90
CA GLU A 179 19.11 0.77 -32.74
C GLU A 179 20.59 0.37 -32.57
N ASP A 180 21.17 -0.38 -33.51
CA ASP A 180 22.57 -0.88 -33.46
C ASP A 180 23.55 0.01 -34.26
N HIS A 181 23.27 1.31 -34.37
CA HIS A 181 24.17 2.31 -34.98
C HIS A 181 24.46 3.49 -34.05
#